data_AF-A0A3M8T2E5-F1
#
_entry.id   AF-A0A3M8T2E5-F1
#
_cell.length_a   1.000
_cell.length_b   1.000
_cell.length_c   1.000
_cell.angle_alpha   90.00
_cell.angle_beta   90.00
_cell.angle_gamma   90.00
#
_symmetry.space_group_name_H-M   'P 1'
#
loop_
_entity.id
_entity.type
_entity.pdbx_description
1 polymer ?
#
loop_
_entity_poly.entity_id
_entity_poly.type
_entity_poly.pdbx_seq_one_letter_code
_entity_poly.pdbx_strand_id
1 'polypeptide(L)'
;MFGAGVVSVLWGSERRRDEAWSLLGLAGLVLQNAAFAGVIAIRLALTSTTSTVTEGNGATAGLWALHDALFALNATFLALALVGLSVGGLRAGLIRRWHGRLGLVSAALLFASATLTTWFFGRTDAFGLLGLVGWLLWVVWIVAYGVTLIRLNRECAP
;
A
#
# COMPACT_ATOMS: atom_id res chain seq x y z
N MET A 1 -12.50 -0.58 4.16
CA MET A 1 -13.27 0.52 4.78
C MET A 1 -12.71 1.89 4.44
N PHE A 2 -11.46 2.23 4.81
CA PHE A 2 -10.87 3.56 4.53
C PHE A 2 -10.94 4.02 3.07
N GLY A 3 -10.38 3.23 2.13
CA GLY A 3 -10.35 3.61 0.72
C GLY A 3 -11.74 3.85 0.11
N ALA A 4 -12.73 3.04 0.48
CA ALA A 4 -14.12 3.22 0.04
C ALA A 4 -14.71 4.54 0.56
N GLY A 5 -14.39 4.94 1.80
CA GLY A 5 -14.79 6.24 2.35
C GLY A 5 -14.13 7.43 1.64
N VAL A 6 -12.86 7.29 1.24
CA VAL A 6 -12.20 8.31 0.40
C VAL A 6 -12.88 8.42 -0.95
N VAL A 7 -13.13 7.28 -1.62
CA VAL A 7 -13.83 7.26 -2.91
C VAL A 7 -15.21 7.88 -2.78
N SER A 8 -16.01 7.54 -1.75
CA SER A 8 -17.36 8.11 -1.60
C SER A 8 -17.37 9.63 -1.49
N VAL A 9 -16.33 10.23 -0.88
CA VAL A 9 -16.18 11.69 -0.77
C VAL A 9 -15.67 12.30 -2.07
N LEU A 10 -14.70 11.67 -2.74
CA LEU A 10 -14.04 12.22 -3.92
C LEU A 10 -14.82 11.99 -5.23
N TRP A 11 -15.63 10.93 -5.31
CA TRP A 11 -16.25 10.42 -6.54
C TRP A 11 -17.03 11.48 -7.31
N GLY A 12 -17.82 12.30 -6.60
CA GLY A 12 -18.62 13.36 -7.23
C GLY A 12 -17.76 14.44 -7.88
N SER A 13 -16.61 14.78 -7.28
CA SER A 13 -15.68 15.78 -7.81
C SER A 13 -14.81 15.24 -8.95
N GLU A 14 -14.36 13.99 -8.84
CA GLU A 14 -13.52 13.32 -9.82
C GLU A 14 -14.29 13.05 -11.12
N ARG A 15 -15.55 12.58 -11.00
CA ARG A 15 -16.40 12.31 -12.17
C ARG A 15 -16.74 13.56 -12.97
N ARG A 16 -16.79 14.74 -12.33
CA ARG A 16 -16.97 16.03 -13.01
C ARG A 16 -15.72 16.48 -13.78
N ARG A 17 -14.55 15.94 -13.42
CA ARG A 17 -13.25 16.24 -14.05
C ARG A 17 -12.75 15.12 -14.95
N ASP A 18 -13.54 14.06 -15.14
CA ASP A 18 -13.17 12.84 -15.85
C ASP A 18 -11.89 12.18 -15.31
N GLU A 19 -11.74 12.20 -13.97
CA GLU A 19 -10.61 11.64 -13.24
C GLU A 19 -11.03 10.40 -12.43
N ALA A 20 -10.07 9.54 -12.08
CA ALA A 20 -10.30 8.32 -11.29
C ALA A 20 -9.18 8.03 -10.28
N TRP A 21 -8.55 9.07 -9.75
CA TRP A 21 -7.39 8.94 -8.85
C TRP A 21 -7.72 8.20 -7.56
N SER A 22 -8.91 8.43 -6.99
CA SER A 22 -9.37 7.70 -5.81
C SER A 22 -9.55 6.20 -6.05
N LEU A 23 -9.97 5.80 -7.25
CA LEU A 23 -10.07 4.39 -7.65
C LEU A 23 -8.71 3.74 -7.83
N LEU A 24 -7.74 4.45 -8.41
CA LEU A 24 -6.36 3.98 -8.47
C LEU A 24 -5.82 3.75 -7.05
N GLY A 25 -6.11 4.69 -6.16
CA GLY A 25 -5.79 4.59 -4.73
C GLY A 25 -6.41 3.34 -4.08
N LEU A 26 -7.71 3.14 -4.30
CA LEU A 26 -8.46 1.98 -3.80
C LEU A 26 -7.94 0.66 -4.36
N ALA A 27 -7.61 0.59 -5.65
CA ALA A 27 -7.05 -0.59 -6.28
C ALA A 27 -5.73 -1.01 -5.62
N GLY A 28 -4.85 -0.04 -5.30
CA GLY A 28 -3.63 -0.30 -4.54
C GLY A 28 -3.92 -0.88 -3.15
N LEU A 29 -4.92 -0.37 -2.43
CA LEU A 29 -5.33 -0.92 -1.13
C LEU A 29 -5.90 -2.33 -1.25
N VAL A 30 -6.68 -2.63 -2.29
CA VAL A 30 -7.23 -3.98 -2.53
C VAL A 30 -6.10 -4.97 -2.82
N LEU A 31 -5.14 -4.59 -3.65
CA LEU A 31 -3.97 -5.42 -3.96
C LEU A 31 -3.12 -5.73 -2.73
N GLN A 32 -2.94 -4.78 -1.79
CA GLN A 32 -2.27 -5.07 -0.51
C GLN A 32 -3.01 -6.14 0.30
N ASN A 33 -4.34 -6.06 0.39
CA ASN A 33 -5.12 -7.07 1.11
C ASN A 33 -4.98 -8.45 0.46
N ALA A 34 -4.98 -8.51 -0.87
CA ALA A 34 -4.75 -9.75 -1.61
C ALA A 34 -3.33 -10.31 -1.36
N ALA A 35 -2.30 -9.45 -1.31
CA ALA A 35 -0.93 -9.85 -1.00
C ALA A 35 -0.81 -10.43 0.42
N PHE A 36 -1.40 -9.79 1.42
CA PHE A 36 -1.43 -10.31 2.79
C PHE A 36 -2.16 -11.65 2.88
N ALA A 37 -3.31 -11.79 2.21
CA ALA A 37 -4.03 -13.06 2.16
C ALA A 37 -3.17 -14.17 1.52
N GLY A 38 -2.47 -13.87 0.43
CA GLY A 38 -1.54 -14.80 -0.23
C GLY A 38 -0.38 -15.21 0.70
N VAL A 39 0.24 -14.25 1.39
CA VAL A 39 1.30 -14.50 2.39
C VAL A 39 0.82 -15.45 3.49
N ILE A 40 -0.40 -15.24 4.01
CA ILE A 40 -1.01 -16.09 5.04
C ILE A 40 -1.27 -17.50 4.48
N ALA A 41 -1.83 -17.61 3.27
CA ALA A 41 -2.09 -18.88 2.61
C ALA A 41 -0.80 -19.69 2.40
N ILE A 42 0.28 -19.02 1.97
CA ILE A 42 1.60 -19.65 1.81
C ILE A 42 2.14 -20.14 3.16
N ARG A 43 2.01 -19.33 4.22
CA ARG A 43 2.47 -19.73 5.56
C ARG A 43 1.69 -20.94 6.10
N LEU A 44 0.38 -21.00 5.85
CA LEU A 44 -0.45 -22.16 6.18
C LEU A 44 -0.03 -23.40 5.38
N ALA A 45 0.21 -23.24 4.07
CA ALA A 45 0.69 -24.30 3.21
C ALA A 45 2.05 -24.85 3.67
N LEU A 46 3.04 -23.99 3.94
CA LEU A 46 4.34 -24.37 4.51
C LEU A 46 4.20 -25.17 5.81
N THR A 47 3.28 -24.76 6.70
CA THR A 47 3.03 -25.47 7.96
C THR A 47 2.49 -26.88 7.69
N SER A 48 1.55 -27.02 6.73
CA SER A 48 0.96 -28.31 6.37
C SER A 48 1.92 -29.27 5.66
N THR A 49 2.83 -28.76 4.82
CA THR A 49 3.87 -29.54 4.13
C THR A 49 4.91 -30.06 5.12
N THR A 50 5.28 -29.24 6.11
CA THR A 50 6.23 -29.63 7.16
C THR A 50 5.71 -30.79 8.02
N SER A 51 4.39 -30.88 8.22
CA SER A 51 3.76 -31.99 8.95
C SER A 51 3.60 -33.29 8.15
N THR A 52 3.86 -33.30 6.84
CA THR A 52 3.47 -34.43 5.96
C THR A 52 4.59 -35.01 5.09
N VAL A 53 5.78 -34.42 5.01
CA VAL A 53 6.73 -34.73 3.92
C VAL A 53 8.18 -34.97 4.38
N THR A 54 8.68 -36.16 4.04
CA THR A 54 10.10 -36.59 4.06
C THR A 54 10.84 -36.28 2.72
N GLU A 55 10.14 -35.81 1.67
CA GLU A 55 10.69 -35.59 0.33
C GLU A 55 10.31 -34.23 -0.30
N GLY A 56 11.29 -33.36 -0.59
CA GLY A 56 11.15 -32.31 -1.61
C GLY A 56 11.47 -30.88 -1.15
N ASN A 57 12.76 -30.59 -0.98
CA ASN A 57 13.27 -29.26 -0.60
C ASN A 57 12.86 -28.12 -1.57
N GLY A 58 12.51 -28.45 -2.83
CA GLY A 58 12.20 -27.48 -3.88
C GLY A 58 10.82 -26.81 -3.77
N ALA A 59 9.78 -27.52 -3.31
CA ALA A 59 8.45 -26.93 -3.15
C ALA A 59 8.42 -25.90 -2.01
N THR A 60 9.05 -26.24 -0.88
CA THR A 60 9.22 -25.34 0.26
C THR A 60 9.99 -24.07 -0.12
N ALA A 61 11.09 -24.22 -0.88
CA ALA A 61 11.87 -23.08 -1.38
C ALA A 61 11.05 -22.18 -2.32
N GLY A 62 10.24 -22.76 -3.21
CA GLY A 62 9.35 -22.00 -4.10
C GLY A 62 8.28 -21.21 -3.34
N LEU A 63 7.69 -21.79 -2.28
CA LEU A 63 6.73 -21.10 -1.42
C LEU A 63 7.38 -19.93 -0.67
N TRP A 64 8.61 -20.10 -0.16
CA TRP A 64 9.36 -19.01 0.46
C TRP A 64 9.69 -17.89 -0.53
N ALA A 65 10.13 -18.22 -1.75
CA ALA A 65 10.38 -17.21 -2.77
C ALA A 65 9.10 -16.42 -3.14
N LEU A 66 7.96 -17.11 -3.24
CA LEU A 66 6.67 -16.45 -3.49
C LEU A 66 6.24 -15.56 -2.31
N HIS A 67 6.48 -15.99 -1.08
CA HIS A 67 6.23 -15.21 0.13
C HIS A 67 6.99 -13.88 0.10
N ASP A 68 8.29 -13.95 -0.16
CA ASP A 68 9.16 -12.76 -0.22
C ASP A 68 8.77 -11.83 -1.37
N ALA A 69 8.40 -12.40 -2.53
CA ALA A 69 7.93 -11.63 -3.67
C ALA A 69 6.62 -10.87 -3.36
N LEU A 70 5.66 -11.50 -2.68
CA LEU A 70 4.42 -10.84 -2.26
C LEU A 70 4.69 -9.71 -1.26
N PHE A 71 5.64 -9.89 -0.34
CA PHE A 71 6.07 -8.84 0.58
C PHE A 71 6.72 -7.66 -0.15
N ALA A 72 7.56 -7.92 -1.15
CA ALA A 72 8.18 -6.87 -1.96
C ALA A 72 7.12 -6.08 -2.78
N LEU A 73 6.18 -6.78 -3.40
CA LEU A 73 5.09 -6.16 -4.17
C LEU A 73 4.15 -5.30 -3.31
N ASN A 74 4.01 -5.63 -2.02
CA ASN A 74 3.18 -4.87 -1.10
C ASN A 74 3.59 -3.39 -1.00
N ALA A 75 4.89 -3.09 -1.01
CA ALA A 75 5.40 -1.72 -1.02
C ALA A 75 4.99 -0.96 -2.29
N THR A 76 4.99 -1.64 -3.45
CA THR A 76 4.52 -1.07 -4.73
C THR A 76 3.02 -0.79 -4.70
N PHE A 77 2.22 -1.69 -4.15
CA PHE A 77 0.77 -1.48 -4.00
C PHE A 77 0.45 -0.33 -3.04
N LEU A 78 1.26 -0.17 -1.99
CA LEU A 78 1.16 0.96 -1.06
C LEU A 78 1.54 2.28 -1.73
N ALA A 79 2.60 2.30 -2.54
CA ALA A 79 2.98 3.46 -3.34
C ALA A 79 1.86 3.88 -4.31
N LEU A 80 1.23 2.92 -5.00
CA LEU A 80 0.08 3.17 -5.87
C LEU A 80 -1.10 3.79 -5.09
N ALA A 81 -1.39 3.24 -3.91
CA ALA A 81 -2.44 3.75 -3.03
C ALA A 81 -2.17 5.21 -2.63
N LEU A 82 -0.95 5.50 -2.19
CA LEU A 82 -0.52 6.84 -1.78
C LEU A 82 -0.58 7.86 -2.92
N VAL A 83 -0.13 7.48 -4.12
CA VAL A 83 -0.21 8.36 -5.30
C VAL A 83 -1.66 8.67 -5.63
N GLY A 84 -2.51 7.64 -5.79
CA GLY A 84 -3.91 7.83 -6.16
C GLY A 84 -4.67 8.69 -5.15
N LEU A 85 -4.58 8.37 -3.86
CA LEU A 85 -5.32 9.10 -2.83
C LEU A 85 -4.75 10.50 -2.55
N SER A 86 -3.44 10.71 -2.69
CA SER A 86 -2.83 12.04 -2.53
C SER A 86 -3.17 12.95 -3.71
N VAL A 87 -3.09 12.46 -4.94
CA VAL A 87 -3.43 13.24 -6.14
C VAL A 87 -4.92 13.55 -6.17
N GLY A 88 -5.78 12.55 -5.94
CA GLY A 88 -7.23 12.73 -5.88
C GLY A 88 -7.63 13.72 -4.78
N GLY A 89 -7.08 13.56 -3.57
CA GLY A 89 -7.32 14.47 -2.46
C GLY A 89 -6.85 15.91 -2.73
N LEU A 90 -5.69 16.10 -3.38
CA LEU A 90 -5.19 17.43 -3.73
C LEU A 90 -6.03 18.09 -4.82
N ARG A 91 -6.40 17.35 -5.87
CA ARG A 91 -7.18 17.86 -6.99
C ARG A 91 -8.60 18.23 -6.57
N ALA A 92 -9.21 17.44 -5.69
CA ALA A 92 -10.51 17.74 -5.11
C ALA A 92 -10.48 18.81 -4.01
N GLY A 93 -9.29 19.26 -3.58
CA GLY A 93 -9.14 20.24 -2.50
C GLY A 93 -9.44 19.70 -1.10
N LEU A 94 -9.59 18.38 -0.94
CA LEU A 94 -9.89 17.72 0.33
C LEU A 94 -8.70 17.77 1.30
N ILE A 95 -7.47 17.70 0.79
CA ILE A 95 -6.26 17.70 1.62
C ILE A 95 -5.33 18.87 1.30
N ARG A 96 -4.60 19.33 2.32
CA ARG A 96 -3.63 20.44 2.21
C ARG A 96 -2.38 20.00 1.42
N ARG A 97 -1.73 20.94 0.72
CA ARG A 97 -0.51 20.68 -0.10
C ARG A 97 0.64 19.98 0.64
N TRP A 98 0.77 20.20 1.95
CA TRP A 98 1.76 19.48 2.76
C TRP A 98 1.44 17.99 2.90
N HIS A 99 0.18 17.64 3.18
CA HIS A 99 -0.27 16.24 3.30
C HIS A 99 -0.07 15.48 1.98
N GLY A 100 -0.47 16.09 0.86
CA GLY A 100 -0.27 15.45 -0.44
C GLY A 100 1.22 15.25 -0.78
N ARG A 101 2.09 16.23 -0.46
CA ARG A 101 3.55 16.06 -0.62
C ARG A 101 4.10 14.94 0.25
N LEU A 102 3.65 14.83 1.51
CA LEU A 102 4.02 13.73 2.40
C LEU A 102 3.70 12.35 1.79
N GLY A 103 2.49 12.21 1.26
CA GLY A 103 2.06 10.97 0.62
C GLY A 103 2.85 10.63 -0.64
N LEU A 104 3.16 11.63 -1.47
CA LEU A 104 3.98 11.44 -2.67
C LEU A 104 5.45 11.10 -2.35
N VAL A 105 6.03 11.74 -1.33
CA VAL A 105 7.39 11.40 -0.86
C VAL A 105 7.43 9.98 -0.30
N SER A 106 6.44 9.61 0.52
CA SER A 106 6.28 8.25 1.02
C SER A 106 6.16 7.24 -0.13
N ALA A 107 5.34 7.53 -1.15
CA ALA A 107 5.18 6.68 -2.31
C ALA A 107 6.49 6.51 -3.10
N ALA A 108 7.22 7.59 -3.33
CA ALA A 108 8.50 7.56 -4.02
C ALA A 108 9.54 6.73 -3.26
N LEU A 109 9.62 6.87 -1.93
CA LEU A 109 10.53 6.10 -1.09
C LEU A 109 10.19 4.61 -1.10
N LEU A 110 8.90 4.26 -0.98
CA LEU A 110 8.43 2.87 -1.01
C LEU A 110 8.67 2.22 -2.38
N PHE A 111 8.39 2.95 -3.46
CA PHE A 111 8.64 2.46 -4.82
C PHE A 111 10.13 2.29 -5.12
N ALA A 112 10.95 3.28 -4.75
CA ALA A 112 12.41 3.20 -4.89
C ALA A 112 12.97 2.03 -4.08
N SER A 113 12.51 1.85 -2.84
CA SER A 113 12.88 0.70 -2.01
C SER A 113 12.52 -0.62 -2.69
N ALA A 114 11.31 -0.75 -3.26
CA ALA A 114 10.87 -1.96 -3.94
C ALA A 114 11.70 -2.26 -5.20
N THR A 115 11.96 -1.26 -6.06
CA THR A 115 12.75 -1.43 -7.29
C THR A 115 14.22 -1.72 -7.01
N LEU A 116 14.82 -1.06 -6.00
CA LEU A 116 16.22 -1.29 -5.65
C LEU A 116 16.42 -2.67 -5.01
N THR A 117 15.46 -3.14 -4.21
CA THR A 117 15.51 -4.47 -3.60
C THR A 117 15.50 -5.58 -4.66
N THR A 118 14.75 -5.42 -5.75
CA THR A 118 14.71 -6.43 -6.84
C THR A 118 15.95 -6.41 -7.74
N TRP A 119 16.66 -5.28 -7.82
CA TRP A 119 17.89 -5.14 -8.60
C TRP A 119 19.14 -5.61 -7.85
N PHE A 120 19.19 -5.40 -6.53
CA PHE A 120 20.38 -5.66 -5.70
C PHE A 120 20.22 -6.88 -4.79
N PHE A 121 19.59 -7.96 -5.27
CA PHE A 121 19.53 -9.23 -4.55
C PHE A 121 20.93 -9.63 -4.06
N GLY A 122 21.14 -9.58 -2.73
CA GLY A 122 22.36 -10.05 -2.07
C GLY A 122 23.29 -8.99 -1.47
N ARG A 123 23.03 -7.68 -1.56
CA ARG A 123 23.82 -6.65 -0.86
C ARG A 123 22.99 -5.70 0.00
N THR A 124 23.11 -5.92 1.31
CA THR A 124 23.10 -4.93 2.39
C THR A 124 21.84 -4.10 2.66
N ASP A 125 21.23 -4.39 3.81
CA ASP A 125 20.57 -3.60 4.87
C ASP A 125 20.24 -2.09 4.69
N ALA A 126 20.96 -1.34 3.85
CA ALA A 126 20.75 0.09 3.65
C ALA A 126 19.41 0.44 2.97
N PHE A 127 18.91 -0.40 2.05
CA PHE A 127 17.65 -0.14 1.35
C PHE A 127 16.41 -0.41 2.21
N GLY A 128 16.52 -1.26 3.24
CA GLY A 128 15.46 -1.49 4.20
C GLY A 128 15.09 -0.23 5.00
N LEU A 129 16.07 0.62 5.31
CA LEU A 129 15.83 1.90 5.98
C LEU A 129 15.01 2.87 5.13
N LEU A 130 15.22 2.86 3.80
CA LEU A 130 14.47 3.71 2.88
C LEU A 130 12.98 3.33 2.86
N GLY A 131 12.71 2.02 2.77
CA GLY A 131 11.36 1.47 2.89
C GLY A 131 10.73 1.78 4.26
N LEU A 132 11.50 1.68 5.35
CA LEU A 132 11.04 2.00 6.70
C LEU A 132 10.64 3.47 6.85
N VAL A 133 11.46 4.40 6.35
CA VAL A 133 11.12 5.84 6.35
C VAL A 133 9.86 6.09 5.52
N GLY A 134 9.77 5.49 4.32
CA GLY A 134 8.58 5.55 3.50
C GLY A 134 7.32 5.07 4.23
N TRP A 135 7.43 3.95 4.95
CA TRP A 135 6.36 3.37 5.75
C TRP A 135 5.94 4.28 6.93
N LEU A 136 6.90 4.87 7.67
CA LEU A 136 6.59 5.79 8.76
C LEU A 136 5.88 7.05 8.27
N LEU A 137 6.31 7.59 7.13
CA LEU A 137 5.64 8.73 6.50
C LEU A 137 4.21 8.36 6.06
N TRP A 138 4.00 7.13 5.58
CA TRP A 138 2.66 6.62 5.28
C TRP A 138 1.78 6.56 6.53
N VAL A 139 2.30 6.12 7.69
CA VAL A 139 1.55 6.09 8.95
C VAL A 139 1.08 7.49 9.35
N VAL A 140 1.97 8.49 9.27
CA VAL A 140 1.61 9.88 9.55
C VAL A 140 0.53 10.37 8.56
N TRP A 141 0.70 10.01 7.29
CA TRP A 141 -0.23 10.39 6.22
C TRP A 141 -1.63 9.81 6.44
N ILE A 142 -1.76 8.52 6.77
CA ILE A 142 -3.07 7.86 6.91
C ILE A 142 -3.82 8.38 8.14
N VAL A 143 -3.12 8.65 9.24
CA VAL A 143 -3.71 9.25 10.45
C VAL A 143 -4.26 10.64 10.13
N ALA A 144 -3.45 11.47 9.47
CA ALA A 144 -3.87 12.82 9.11
C ALA A 144 -5.07 12.83 8.15
N TYR A 145 -5.07 11.96 7.14
CA TYR A 145 -6.19 11.81 6.21
C TYR A 145 -7.45 11.31 6.91
N GLY A 146 -7.32 10.32 7.80
CA GLY A 146 -8.42 9.80 8.61
C GLY A 146 -9.06 10.88 9.47
N VAL A 147 -8.24 11.72 10.13
CA VAL A 147 -8.73 12.85 10.91
C VAL A 147 -9.50 13.84 10.04
N THR A 148 -9.00 14.16 8.85
CA THR A 148 -9.71 15.05 7.90
C THR A 148 -11.08 14.48 7.51
N LEU A 149 -11.17 13.19 7.19
CA LEU A 149 -12.45 12.54 6.86
C LEU A 149 -13.44 12.54 8.04
N ILE A 150 -12.97 12.26 9.26
CA ILE A 150 -13.83 12.26 10.45
C ILE A 150 -14.38 13.67 10.72
N ARG A 151 -13.56 14.72 10.54
CA ARG A 151 -13.98 16.11 10.69
C ARG A 151 -15.04 16.50 9.67
N LEU A 152 -14.82 16.17 8.40
CA LEU A 152 -15.77 16.41 7.32
C LEU A 152 -17.13 15.76 7.61
N ASN A 153 -17.13 14.52 8.10
CA ASN A 153 -18.37 13.81 8.42
C ASN A 153 -19.13 14.43 9.61
N ARG A 154 -18.42 14.99 10.59
CA ARG A 154 -19.04 15.70 11.72
C ARG A 154 -19.70 17.02 11.31
N GLU A 155 -19.15 17.70 10.31
CA GLU A 155 -19.72 18.95 9.78
C GLU A 155 -20.98 18.71 8.93
N CYS A 156 -21.14 17.50 8.37
CA CYS A 156 -22.33 17.10 7.60
C CYS A 156 -23.37 16.31 8.42
N ALA A 157 -23.11 16.01 9.69
CA ALA A 157 -24.08 15.35 10.56
C ALA A 157 -25.07 16.40 11.14
N PRO A 158 -26.39 16.17 11.03
CA PRO A 158 -27.42 17.12 11.45
C PRO A 158 -27.51 17.29 12.98
#